data_AF-A0A8H3EXV6-F1
#
_entry.id   AF-A0A8H3EXV6-F1
#
_cell.length_a   1.000
_cell.length_b   1.000
_cell.length_c   1.000
_cell.angle_alpha   90.00
_cell.angle_beta   90.00
_cell.angle_gamma   90.00
#
_symmetry.space_group_name_H-M   'P 1'
#
loop_
_entity.id
_entity.type
_entity.pdbx_description
1 polymer ?
#
loop_
_entity_poly.entity_id
_entity_poly.type
_entity_poly.pdbx_seq_one_letter_code
_entity_poly.pdbx_strand_id
1 'polypeptide(L)'
;MASQEYVKLAQSLPPRLLRFFARYPPPPSSFANRAPASSISTSLNTSFPPNASREKTAIKASPPSLPYPNPFESQKHPATGKWHGPVFSLRRQADLVKMARANGIEDLLPYTTKGTEERLRRRMEHGLRVKGTGVGQKVKGKLWERTMKGRLEKRRQAMLGMPKLVQQWKQVSVHPELQGWGTALMMFRWATAVVGRSGQNDLGSIASLVKFQVILMDIDKLSRRMTSEEASL
;
A
#
# COMPACT_ATOMS: atom_id res chain seq x y z
N MET A 1 7.22 50.19 29.96
CA MET A 1 8.26 49.91 28.93
C MET A 1 8.01 48.60 28.20
N ALA A 2 7.73 47.48 28.90
CA ALA A 2 7.48 46.17 28.27
C ALA A 2 6.40 46.16 27.17
N SER A 3 5.32 46.94 27.30
CA SER A 3 4.27 47.02 26.27
C SER A 3 4.79 47.53 24.92
N GLN A 4 5.67 48.53 24.91
CA GLN A 4 6.26 49.07 23.67
C GLN A 4 7.26 48.09 23.05
N GLU A 5 7.98 47.32 23.87
CA GLU A 5 8.89 46.27 23.40
C GLU A 5 8.11 45.15 22.70
N TYR A 6 6.98 44.70 23.26
CA TYR A 6 6.12 43.72 22.59
C TYR A 6 5.54 44.23 21.28
N VAL A 7 5.20 45.52 21.19
CA VAL A 7 4.75 46.13 19.94
C VAL A 7 5.87 46.12 18.89
N LYS A 8 7.11 46.47 19.28
CA LYS A 8 8.28 46.40 18.37
C LYS A 8 8.55 44.97 17.90
N LEU A 9 8.46 43.98 18.80
CA LEU A 9 8.60 42.57 18.45
C LEU A 9 7.49 42.11 17.49
N ALA A 10 6.24 42.49 17.74
CA ALA A 10 5.13 42.17 16.85
C ALA A 10 5.34 42.80 15.46
N GLN A 11 5.82 44.04 15.38
CA GLN A 11 6.14 44.71 14.12
C GLN A 11 7.30 44.06 13.35
N SER A 12 8.23 43.38 14.04
CA SER A 12 9.35 42.67 13.41
C SER A 12 8.96 41.36 12.70
N LEU A 13 7.70 40.93 12.82
CA LEU A 13 7.21 39.68 12.23
C LEU A 13 7.19 39.73 10.69
N PRO A 14 7.28 38.57 10.02
CA PRO A 14 7.15 38.49 8.57
C PRO A 14 5.86 39.15 8.07
N PRO A 15 5.89 39.96 6.99
CA PRO A 15 4.74 40.74 6.54
C PRO A 15 3.55 39.86 6.13
N ARG A 16 3.81 38.62 5.68
CA ARG A 16 2.75 37.64 5.37
C ARG A 16 1.97 37.20 6.61
N LEU A 17 2.63 37.05 7.76
CA LEU A 17 1.97 36.74 9.03
C LEU A 17 1.21 37.94 9.56
N LEU A 18 1.79 39.14 9.48
CA LEU A 18 1.11 40.37 9.88
C LEU A 18 -0.19 40.59 9.10
N ARG A 19 -0.16 40.42 7.77
CA ARG A 19 -1.37 40.52 6.92
C ARG A 19 -2.40 39.44 7.25
N PHE A 20 -1.95 38.25 7.65
CA PHE A 20 -2.85 37.17 8.08
C PHE A 20 -3.59 37.58 9.38
N PHE A 21 -2.85 37.97 10.41
CA PHE A 21 -3.44 38.36 11.69
C PHE A 21 -4.28 39.64 11.62
N ALA A 22 -3.94 40.57 10.72
CA ALA A 22 -4.77 41.74 10.46
C ALA A 22 -6.16 41.38 9.90
N ARG A 23 -6.25 40.30 9.11
CA ARG A 23 -7.51 39.84 8.51
C ARG A 23 -8.24 38.81 9.37
N TYR A 24 -7.49 38.00 10.12
CA TYR A 24 -7.99 36.91 10.95
C TYR A 24 -7.36 37.04 12.35
N PRO A 25 -7.87 37.95 13.18
CA PRO A 25 -7.33 38.19 14.52
C PRO A 25 -7.58 36.97 15.43
N PRO A 26 -6.58 36.50 16.19
CA PRO A 26 -6.74 35.37 17.10
C PRO A 26 -7.80 35.67 18.18
N PRO A 27 -8.55 34.65 18.64
CA PRO A 27 -9.55 34.85 19.68
C PRO A 27 -8.89 35.21 21.02
N PRO A 28 -9.58 35.98 21.88
CA PRO A 28 -9.07 36.33 23.21
C PRO A 28 -8.75 35.09 24.07
N SER A 29 -9.46 33.98 23.84
CA SER A 29 -9.24 32.71 24.54
C SER A 29 -7.88 32.07 24.23
N SER A 30 -7.29 32.30 23.06
CA SER A 30 -5.93 31.82 22.74
C SER A 30 -4.88 32.42 23.67
N PHE A 31 -5.16 33.58 24.28
CA PHE A 31 -4.27 34.25 25.22
C PHE A 31 -4.49 33.82 26.67
N ALA A 32 -5.66 33.24 27.00
CA ALA A 32 -6.04 32.90 28.38
C ALA A 32 -5.31 31.66 28.93
N ASN A 33 -4.82 30.76 28.05
CA ASN A 33 -4.17 29.51 28.47
C ASN A 33 -2.71 29.67 28.95
N ARG A 34 -2.20 30.90 29.05
CA ARG A 34 -0.83 31.19 29.48
C ARG A 34 -0.77 31.98 30.79
N ALA A 35 -1.66 31.70 31.73
CA ALA A 35 -1.37 32.00 33.13
C ALA A 35 -0.31 30.98 33.63
N PRO A 36 0.76 31.40 34.32
CA PRO A 36 1.74 30.46 34.84
C PRO A 36 1.09 29.63 35.96
N ALA A 37 0.66 28.41 35.63
CA ALA A 37 0.28 27.41 36.62
C ALA A 37 1.55 26.92 37.35
N SER A 38 2.06 27.74 38.26
CA SER A 38 2.97 27.30 39.32
C SER A 38 2.14 26.60 40.39
N SER A 39 1.86 25.32 40.20
CA SER A 39 1.49 24.43 41.30
C SER A 39 1.80 22.99 40.90
N ILE A 40 3.00 22.56 41.27
CA ILE A 40 3.37 21.15 41.40
C ILE A 40 2.46 20.59 42.51
N SER A 41 1.45 19.81 42.14
CA SER A 41 0.72 18.97 43.09
C SER A 41 1.24 17.55 42.92
N THR A 42 2.27 17.22 43.69
CA THR A 42 2.68 15.86 43.98
C THR A 42 1.53 15.17 44.71
N SER A 43 0.90 14.15 44.12
CA SER A 43 0.16 13.16 44.90
C SER A 43 0.40 11.76 44.35
N LEU A 44 1.37 11.08 44.96
CA LEU A 44 1.37 9.63 45.07
C LEU A 44 0.22 9.23 46.02
N ASN A 45 -0.68 8.35 45.57
CA ASN A 45 -0.97 7.05 46.22
C ASN A 45 -2.31 6.42 45.80
N THR A 46 -2.19 5.15 45.40
CA THR A 46 -2.98 3.99 45.85
C THR A 46 -4.46 3.85 45.45
N SER A 47 -4.66 2.94 44.48
CA SER A 47 -5.74 1.95 44.30
C SER A 47 -7.07 2.11 45.05
N PHE A 48 -8.21 2.10 44.32
CA PHE A 48 -9.21 1.00 44.28
C PHE A 48 -10.22 1.21 43.11
N PRO A 49 -10.84 0.14 42.55
CA PRO A 49 -11.56 0.14 41.26
C PRO A 49 -13.10 0.03 41.42
N PRO A 50 -13.91 -0.39 40.42
CA PRO A 50 -14.55 0.47 39.42
C PRO A 50 -16.08 0.27 39.34
N ASN A 51 -16.93 1.27 39.55
CA ASN A 51 -18.29 1.24 38.97
C ASN A 51 -19.00 2.60 39.02
N ALA A 52 -19.10 3.26 37.87
CA ALA A 52 -20.21 4.16 37.57
C ALA A 52 -20.23 4.36 36.06
N SER A 53 -21.31 3.88 35.45
CA SER A 53 -21.77 4.13 34.09
C SER A 53 -21.46 5.56 33.61
N ARG A 54 -20.35 5.71 32.88
CA ARG A 54 -20.04 6.94 32.16
C ARG A 54 -20.71 6.85 30.80
N GLU A 55 -21.96 7.32 30.76
CA GLU A 55 -22.62 7.68 29.51
C GLU A 55 -21.67 8.58 28.70
N LYS A 56 -21.27 8.09 27.53
CA LYS A 56 -20.50 8.86 26.55
C LYS A 56 -21.45 9.84 25.87
N THR A 57 -21.89 10.87 26.60
CA THR A 57 -22.31 12.11 25.94
C THR A 57 -21.05 12.77 25.42
N ALA A 58 -20.80 12.54 24.12
CA ALA A 58 -19.78 13.21 23.36
C ALA A 58 -20.10 14.70 23.31
N ILE A 59 -19.73 15.44 24.35
CA ILE A 59 -19.61 16.89 24.30
C ILE A 59 -18.42 17.14 23.38
N LYS A 60 -18.71 17.22 22.08
CA LYS A 60 -17.81 17.78 21.08
C LYS A 60 -17.65 19.25 21.49
N ALA A 61 -16.65 19.53 22.34
CA ALA A 61 -16.31 20.88 22.76
C ALA A 61 -16.26 21.74 21.49
N SER A 62 -17.27 22.60 21.33
CA SER A 62 -17.30 23.50 20.20
C SER A 62 -16.03 24.35 20.29
N PRO A 63 -15.21 24.41 19.24
CA PRO A 63 -14.07 25.31 19.26
C PRO A 63 -14.57 26.72 19.58
N PRO A 64 -13.76 27.54 20.28
CA PRO A 64 -14.13 28.91 20.63
C PRO A 64 -14.72 29.60 19.41
N SER A 65 -15.97 30.05 19.55
CA SER A 65 -16.79 30.63 18.48
C SER A 65 -16.11 31.87 17.91
N LEU A 66 -15.27 31.68 16.88
CA LEU A 66 -14.73 32.78 16.11
C LEU A 66 -15.90 33.47 15.38
N PRO A 67 -15.89 34.81 15.30
CA PRO A 67 -16.91 35.57 14.57
C PRO A 67 -16.87 35.28 13.06
N TYR A 68 -15.81 34.62 12.60
CA TYR A 68 -15.63 34.16 11.23
C TYR A 68 -15.32 32.66 11.22
N PRO A 69 -15.69 31.94 10.16
CA PRO A 69 -15.37 30.52 10.02
C PRO A 69 -13.88 30.33 9.71
N ASN A 70 -13.29 29.20 10.13
CA ASN A 70 -11.86 28.94 10.02
C ASN A 70 -11.36 29.09 8.56
N PRO A 71 -10.37 29.96 8.27
CA PRO A 71 -9.88 30.19 6.91
C PRO A 71 -9.05 29.02 6.34
N PHE A 72 -8.70 28.04 7.16
CA PHE A 72 -7.91 26.86 6.79
C PHE A 72 -8.76 25.63 6.43
N GLU A 73 -10.06 25.67 6.71
CA GLU A 73 -10.98 24.57 6.43
C GLU A 73 -11.85 24.85 5.20
N SER A 74 -12.23 23.79 4.50
CA SER A 74 -13.22 23.86 3.43
C SER A 74 -14.59 24.09 4.04
N GLN A 75 -15.36 25.00 3.46
CA GLN A 75 -16.68 25.37 3.98
C GLN A 75 -17.75 24.99 2.97
N LYS A 76 -18.87 24.46 3.47
CA LYS A 76 -20.04 24.16 2.65
C LYS A 76 -20.91 25.40 2.56
N HIS A 77 -21.22 25.84 1.36
CA HIS A 77 -22.14 26.96 1.15
C HIS A 77 -23.55 26.57 1.62
N PRO A 78 -24.23 27.38 2.45
CA PRO A 78 -25.53 26.99 3.02
C PRO A 78 -26.63 26.87 1.95
N ALA A 79 -26.73 27.83 1.01
CA ALA A 79 -27.77 27.78 -0.02
C ALA A 79 -27.52 26.75 -1.13
N THR A 80 -26.31 26.70 -1.72
CA THR A 80 -26.01 25.82 -2.86
C THR A 80 -25.54 24.42 -2.46
N GLY A 81 -25.16 24.21 -1.19
CA GLY A 81 -24.62 22.95 -0.70
C GLY A 81 -23.26 22.54 -1.28
N LYS A 82 -22.64 23.38 -2.13
CA LYS A 82 -21.31 23.11 -2.72
C LYS A 82 -20.21 23.36 -1.69
N TRP A 83 -19.15 22.57 -1.75
CA TRP A 83 -17.96 22.76 -0.93
C TRP A 83 -17.04 23.77 -1.59
N HIS A 84 -16.71 24.84 -0.87
CA HIS A 84 -15.67 25.76 -1.24
C HIS A 84 -14.34 25.29 -0.65
N GLY A 85 -13.28 25.35 -1.47
CA GLY A 85 -11.92 25.13 -0.99
C GLY A 85 -11.55 26.13 0.12
N PRO A 86 -10.58 25.78 0.99
CA PRO A 86 -10.14 26.69 2.03
C PRO A 86 -9.52 27.96 1.41
N VAL A 87 -9.73 29.11 2.06
CA VAL A 87 -9.17 30.41 1.62
C VAL A 87 -7.64 30.35 1.51
N PHE A 88 -7.02 29.57 2.39
CA PHE A 88 -5.60 29.22 2.31
C PHE A 88 -5.46 27.74 1.94
N SER A 89 -4.85 27.47 0.79
CA SER A 89 -4.49 26.11 0.39
C SER A 89 -3.52 25.45 1.37
N LEU A 90 -3.46 24.12 1.39
CA LEU A 90 -2.58 23.37 2.31
C LEU A 90 -1.10 23.78 2.22
N ARG A 91 -0.63 24.21 1.04
CA ARG A 91 0.72 24.77 0.86
C ARG A 91 0.86 26.10 1.62
N ARG A 92 -0.07 27.04 1.42
CA ARG A 92 -0.07 28.34 2.12
C ARG A 92 -0.23 28.18 3.63
N GLN A 93 -1.02 27.22 4.09
CA GLN A 93 -1.13 26.87 5.50
C GLN A 93 0.21 26.42 6.05
N ALA A 94 0.91 25.52 5.36
CA ALA A 94 2.23 25.07 5.78
C ALA A 94 3.27 26.20 5.79
N ASP A 95 3.24 27.13 4.82
CA ASP A 95 4.11 28.31 4.83
C ASP A 95 3.85 29.19 6.06
N LEU A 96 2.58 29.45 6.40
CA LEU A 96 2.20 30.23 7.58
C LEU A 96 2.64 29.54 8.88
N VAL A 97 2.38 28.23 9.00
CA VAL A 97 2.80 27.43 10.16
C VAL A 97 4.33 27.42 10.29
N LYS A 98 5.07 27.30 9.16
CA LYS A 98 6.53 27.34 9.17
C LYS A 98 7.06 28.69 9.67
N MET A 99 6.49 29.80 9.19
CA MET A 99 6.86 31.14 9.66
C MET A 99 6.46 31.34 11.12
N ALA A 100 5.27 30.91 11.53
CA ALA A 100 4.78 31.08 12.89
C ALA A 100 5.61 30.28 13.89
N ARG A 101 5.96 29.03 13.55
CA ARG A 101 6.87 28.19 14.35
C ARG A 101 8.24 28.84 14.54
N ALA A 102 8.81 29.39 13.47
CA ALA A 102 10.11 30.06 13.55
C ALA A 102 10.10 31.28 14.50
N ASN A 103 8.93 31.91 14.67
CA ASN A 103 8.74 33.06 15.57
C ASN A 103 8.06 32.69 16.90
N GLY A 104 7.76 31.41 17.16
CA GLY A 104 7.10 30.96 18.40
C GLY A 104 5.63 31.39 18.56
N ILE A 105 4.93 31.67 17.44
CA ILE A 105 3.54 32.18 17.43
C ILE A 105 2.58 31.16 16.77
N GLU A 106 2.94 29.88 16.79
CA GLU A 106 2.14 28.82 16.16
C GLU A 106 0.75 28.69 16.82
N ASP A 107 0.67 28.86 18.14
CA ASP A 107 -0.54 28.70 18.94
C ASP A 107 -1.61 29.77 18.68
N LEU A 108 -1.21 30.92 18.13
CA LEU A 108 -2.15 31.99 17.75
C LEU A 108 -2.83 31.70 16.41
N LEU A 109 -2.36 30.72 15.64
CA LEU A 109 -3.02 30.34 14.39
C LEU A 109 -4.30 29.54 14.68
N PRO A 110 -5.34 29.66 13.82
CA PRO A 110 -6.49 28.79 13.93
C PRO A 110 -6.10 27.35 13.63
N TYR A 111 -6.93 26.41 14.10
CA TYR A 111 -6.70 24.97 13.93
C TYR A 111 -6.34 24.60 12.49
N THR A 112 -5.26 23.83 12.33
CA THR A 112 -4.77 23.35 11.03
C THR A 112 -4.19 21.95 11.12
N THR A 113 -4.44 21.14 10.09
CA THR A 113 -3.83 19.82 9.91
C THR A 113 -2.32 19.86 9.73
N LYS A 114 -1.74 21.03 9.45
CA LYS A 114 -0.30 21.23 9.24
C LYS A 114 0.44 21.64 10.51
N GLY A 115 -0.27 21.94 11.59
CA GLY A 115 0.30 22.32 12.89
C GLY A 115 1.15 21.23 13.50
N THR A 116 2.16 21.61 14.27
CA THR A 116 3.11 20.75 14.98
C THR A 116 2.38 19.86 15.97
N GLU A 117 1.58 20.46 16.84
CA GLU A 117 0.83 19.76 17.88
C GLU A 117 -0.13 18.75 17.28
N GLU A 118 -0.92 19.16 16.28
CA GLU A 118 -1.89 18.28 15.62
C GLU A 118 -1.21 17.12 14.89
N ARG A 119 -0.05 17.35 14.26
CA ARG A 119 0.73 16.29 13.60
C ARG A 119 1.31 15.30 14.60
N LEU A 120 1.75 15.79 15.76
CA LEU A 120 2.24 14.94 16.86
C LEU A 120 1.09 14.15 17.47
N ARG A 121 -0.02 14.80 17.78
CA ARG A 121 -1.24 14.17 18.32
C ARG A 121 -1.71 13.03 17.42
N ARG A 122 -1.90 13.28 16.13
CA ARG A 122 -2.30 12.24 15.16
C ARG A 122 -1.30 11.08 15.08
N ARG A 123 0.01 11.37 15.19
CA ARG A 123 1.04 10.32 15.16
C ARG A 123 1.01 9.47 16.43
N MET A 124 0.81 10.09 17.59
CA MET A 124 0.68 9.40 18.87
C MET A 124 -0.59 8.55 18.94
N GLU A 125 -1.73 9.11 18.52
CA GLU A 125 -3.04 8.43 18.56
C GLU A 125 -3.13 7.27 17.55
N HIS A 126 -2.64 7.46 16.32
CA HIS A 126 -2.89 6.53 15.23
C HIS A 126 -1.67 5.69 14.81
N GLY A 127 -0.45 6.11 15.15
CA GLY A 127 0.77 5.43 14.72
C GLY A 127 0.99 5.39 13.20
N LEU A 128 1.88 4.50 12.74
CA LEU A 128 2.11 4.24 11.32
C LEU A 128 0.97 3.37 10.77
N ARG A 129 0.33 3.81 9.68
CA ARG A 129 -0.83 3.13 9.08
C ARG A 129 -0.61 2.71 7.62
N VAL A 130 0.65 2.64 7.19
CA VAL A 130 1.00 2.19 5.84
C VAL A 130 0.67 0.71 5.68
N LYS A 131 0.11 0.29 4.54
CA LYS A 131 -0.27 -1.11 4.33
C LYS A 131 0.97 -2.01 4.40
N GLY A 132 0.89 -3.08 5.20
CA GLY A 132 1.96 -4.05 5.41
C GLY A 132 2.90 -3.73 6.57
N THR A 133 3.28 -2.46 6.77
CA THR A 133 4.21 -2.02 7.83
C THR A 133 3.54 -1.26 8.98
N GLY A 134 2.27 -0.87 8.82
CA GLY A 134 1.52 -0.18 9.86
C GLY A 134 1.19 -1.08 11.04
N VAL A 135 0.87 -0.46 12.18
CA VAL A 135 0.51 -1.16 13.42
C VAL A 135 -0.67 -2.11 13.15
N GLY A 136 -0.50 -3.38 13.49
CA GLY A 136 -1.49 -4.44 13.26
C GLY A 136 -1.61 -4.93 11.81
N GLN A 137 -0.76 -4.48 10.88
CA GLN A 137 -0.71 -5.00 9.50
C GLN A 137 0.38 -6.07 9.35
N LYS A 138 0.16 -6.98 8.40
CA LYS A 138 1.14 -8.01 8.02
C LYS A 138 1.59 -7.81 6.57
N VAL A 139 2.88 -7.98 6.33
CA VAL A 139 3.48 -7.94 4.99
C VAL A 139 3.01 -9.15 4.17
N LYS A 140 2.66 -8.92 2.90
CA LYS A 140 2.16 -9.96 1.98
C LYS A 140 3.19 -11.05 1.68
N GLY A 141 4.48 -10.71 1.62
CA GLY A 141 5.55 -11.59 1.14
C GLY A 141 5.62 -11.65 -0.39
N LYS A 142 6.83 -11.84 -0.92
CA LYS A 142 7.07 -11.97 -2.37
C LYS A 142 6.42 -13.26 -2.90
N LEU A 143 6.20 -13.33 -4.22
CA LEU A 143 5.54 -14.50 -4.83
C LEU A 143 6.31 -15.80 -4.59
N TRP A 144 7.64 -15.76 -4.69
CA TRP A 144 8.48 -16.94 -4.46
C TRP A 144 8.43 -17.40 -3.00
N GLU A 145 8.53 -16.50 -2.01
CA GLU A 145 8.40 -16.83 -0.57
C GLU A 145 7.08 -17.55 -0.28
N ARG A 146 5.98 -17.04 -0.85
CA ARG A 146 4.64 -17.63 -0.67
C ARG A 146 4.48 -19.00 -1.33
N THR A 147 5.14 -19.23 -2.46
CA THR A 147 4.99 -20.47 -3.25
C THR A 147 6.09 -21.50 -3.03
N MET A 148 7.19 -21.14 -2.34
CA MET A 148 8.36 -21.99 -2.12
C MET A 148 7.99 -23.33 -1.50
N LYS A 149 7.15 -23.33 -0.46
CA LYS A 149 6.71 -24.57 0.20
C LYS A 149 5.97 -25.50 -0.77
N GLY A 150 5.05 -24.96 -1.57
CA GLY A 150 4.33 -25.73 -2.59
C GLY A 150 5.24 -26.24 -3.72
N ARG A 151 6.24 -25.46 -4.13
CA ARG A 151 7.22 -25.88 -5.15
C ARG A 151 8.14 -27.00 -4.64
N LEU A 152 8.58 -26.92 -3.38
CA LEU A 152 9.40 -27.95 -2.74
C LEU A 152 8.64 -29.26 -2.57
N GLU A 153 7.37 -29.21 -2.18
CA GLU A 153 6.53 -30.40 -2.02
C GLU A 153 6.31 -31.12 -3.36
N LYS A 154 6.03 -30.36 -4.43
CA LYS A 154 5.95 -30.92 -5.80
C LYS A 154 7.25 -31.62 -6.22
N ARG A 155 8.41 -31.02 -5.88
CA ARG A 155 9.72 -31.64 -6.15
C ARG A 155 9.90 -32.93 -5.36
N ARG A 156 9.51 -32.95 -4.08
CA ARG A 156 9.56 -34.16 -3.23
C ARG A 156 8.71 -35.29 -3.82
N GLN A 157 7.47 -35.00 -4.19
CA GLN A 157 6.55 -35.98 -4.78
C GLN A 157 7.06 -36.52 -6.12
N ALA A 158 7.60 -35.66 -6.98
CA ALA A 158 8.20 -36.09 -8.25
C ALA A 158 9.39 -37.05 -8.04
N MET A 159 10.25 -36.77 -7.06
CA MET A 159 11.38 -37.65 -6.73
C MET A 159 10.91 -39.01 -6.20
N LEU A 160 9.86 -39.04 -5.37
CA LEU A 160 9.26 -40.29 -4.89
C LEU A 160 8.62 -41.11 -6.03
N GLY A 161 7.99 -40.45 -7.01
CA GLY A 161 7.39 -41.10 -8.17
C GLY A 161 8.39 -41.52 -9.27
N MET A 162 9.62 -40.99 -9.22
CA MET A 162 10.63 -41.18 -10.27
C MET A 162 11.01 -42.65 -10.52
N PRO A 163 11.25 -43.50 -9.50
CA PRO A 163 11.63 -44.91 -9.73
C PRO A 163 10.58 -45.69 -10.53
N LYS A 164 9.29 -45.53 -10.21
CA LYS A 164 8.19 -46.20 -10.90
C LYS A 164 8.11 -45.76 -12.37
N LEU A 165 8.31 -44.46 -12.62
CA LEU A 165 8.26 -43.89 -13.96
C LEU A 165 9.44 -44.39 -14.82
N VAL A 166 10.63 -44.50 -14.23
CA VAL A 166 11.80 -45.09 -14.90
C VAL A 166 11.57 -46.56 -15.24
N GLN A 167 10.96 -47.35 -14.35
CA GLN A 167 10.62 -48.75 -14.63
C GLN A 167 9.64 -48.89 -15.81
N GLN A 168 8.54 -48.12 -15.79
CA GLN A 168 7.55 -48.12 -16.87
C GLN A 168 8.18 -47.72 -18.21
N TRP A 169 9.01 -46.68 -18.21
CA TRP A 169 9.70 -46.24 -19.42
C TRP A 169 10.67 -47.31 -19.95
N LYS A 170 11.44 -47.95 -19.07
CA LYS A 170 12.35 -49.05 -19.45
C LYS A 170 11.58 -50.20 -20.10
N GLN A 171 10.44 -50.62 -19.54
CA GLN A 171 9.61 -51.69 -20.10
C GLN A 171 9.11 -51.36 -21.52
N VAL A 172 8.65 -50.13 -21.75
CA VAL A 172 8.19 -49.68 -23.08
C VAL A 172 9.36 -49.56 -24.07
N SER A 173 10.53 -49.08 -23.63
CA SER A 173 11.70 -48.89 -24.49
C SER A 173 12.46 -50.17 -24.87
N VAL A 174 12.19 -51.29 -24.17
CA VAL A 174 12.81 -52.60 -24.41
C VAL A 174 11.95 -53.47 -25.34
N HIS A 175 10.80 -52.98 -25.81
CA HIS A 175 10.05 -53.63 -26.89
C HIS A 175 10.88 -53.58 -28.18
N PRO A 176 11.22 -54.72 -28.80
CA PRO A 176 12.28 -54.82 -29.81
C PRO A 176 12.00 -54.09 -31.14
N GLU A 177 10.78 -53.58 -31.34
CA GLU A 177 10.32 -53.05 -32.64
C GLU A 177 10.65 -51.57 -32.88
N LEU A 178 11.22 -50.85 -31.90
CA LEU A 178 11.49 -49.41 -32.01
C LEU A 178 12.93 -48.99 -31.64
N GLN A 179 13.92 -49.87 -31.87
CA GLN A 179 15.34 -49.50 -31.71
C GLN A 179 15.83 -48.41 -32.69
N GLY A 180 15.11 -48.14 -33.79
CA GLY A 180 15.47 -47.09 -34.76
C GLY A 180 15.01 -45.67 -34.42
N TRP A 181 14.02 -45.50 -33.52
CA TRP A 181 13.35 -44.21 -33.29
C TRP A 181 13.64 -43.59 -31.91
N GLY A 182 14.28 -44.35 -31.01
CA GLY A 182 14.53 -43.95 -29.62
C GLY A 182 15.40 -42.70 -29.49
N THR A 183 16.36 -42.48 -30.38
CA THR A 183 17.21 -41.28 -30.43
C THR A 183 16.50 -40.07 -31.01
N ALA A 184 15.68 -40.25 -32.05
CA ALA A 184 14.91 -39.18 -32.68
C ALA A 184 13.80 -38.63 -31.76
N LEU A 185 13.11 -39.51 -31.02
CA LEU A 185 12.10 -39.10 -30.03
C LEU A 185 12.75 -38.49 -28.78
N MET A 186 13.94 -38.94 -28.37
CA MET A 186 14.74 -38.28 -27.32
C MET A 186 15.12 -36.85 -27.72
N MET A 187 15.59 -36.64 -28.96
CA MET A 187 15.92 -35.31 -29.47
C MET A 187 14.68 -34.41 -29.60
N PHE A 188 13.54 -34.96 -30.01
CA PHE A 188 12.28 -34.21 -30.13
C PHE A 188 11.66 -33.81 -28.78
N ARG A 189 11.71 -34.69 -27.77
CA ARG A 189 11.26 -34.38 -26.39
C ARG A 189 12.22 -33.49 -25.62
N TRP A 190 13.53 -33.59 -25.88
CA TRP A 190 14.52 -32.66 -25.30
C TRP A 190 14.39 -31.25 -25.89
N ALA A 191 14.25 -31.13 -27.22
CA ALA A 191 14.04 -29.84 -27.88
C ALA A 191 12.75 -29.12 -27.43
N THR A 192 11.65 -29.85 -27.27
CA THR A 192 10.38 -29.29 -26.76
C THR A 192 10.43 -28.94 -25.26
N ALA A 193 11.18 -29.69 -24.44
CA ALA A 193 11.37 -29.38 -23.02
C ALA A 193 12.33 -28.21 -22.75
N VAL A 194 13.30 -27.96 -23.64
CA VAL A 194 14.22 -26.80 -23.58
C VAL A 194 13.49 -25.52 -24.02
N VAL A 195 12.67 -25.58 -25.07
CA VAL A 195 11.88 -24.42 -25.55
C VAL A 195 10.76 -24.04 -24.57
N GLY A 196 10.21 -24.99 -23.81
CA GLY A 196 9.20 -24.71 -22.77
C GLY A 196 9.74 -24.03 -21.50
N ARG A 197 11.06 -23.76 -21.41
CA ARG A 197 11.71 -23.16 -20.22
C ARG A 197 12.29 -21.76 -20.46
N SER A 198 12.23 -21.22 -21.68
CA SER A 198 12.46 -19.78 -21.92
C SER A 198 11.12 -19.06 -21.97
N GLY A 199 10.74 -18.45 -20.85
CA GLY A 199 9.68 -17.45 -20.84
C GLY A 199 10.12 -16.23 -21.63
N GLN A 200 9.90 -16.24 -22.95
CA GLN A 200 10.04 -15.08 -23.78
C GLN A 200 8.97 -15.12 -24.88
N ASN A 201 8.07 -14.14 -24.81
CA ASN A 201 6.99 -13.93 -25.75
C ASN A 201 7.59 -13.42 -27.06
N ASP A 202 7.85 -14.27 -28.04
CA ASP A 202 8.16 -13.84 -29.41
C ASP A 202 7.24 -14.52 -30.42
N LEU A 203 6.56 -13.69 -31.21
CA LEU A 203 5.47 -14.01 -32.14
C LEU A 203 5.88 -14.87 -33.36
N GLY A 204 7.07 -15.49 -33.35
CA GLY A 204 7.56 -16.35 -34.44
C GLY A 204 7.05 -17.80 -34.40
N SER A 205 6.41 -18.24 -33.32
CA SER A 205 6.11 -19.66 -33.08
C SER A 205 4.85 -20.21 -33.80
N ILE A 206 4.01 -19.37 -34.40
CA ILE A 206 2.74 -19.83 -35.00
C ILE A 206 3.00 -20.51 -36.37
N ALA A 207 3.99 -20.06 -37.14
CA ALA A 207 4.34 -20.66 -38.43
C ALA A 207 4.91 -22.08 -38.30
N SER A 208 5.55 -22.40 -37.17
CA SER A 208 6.08 -23.75 -36.90
C SER A 208 4.99 -24.73 -36.48
N LEU A 209 3.88 -24.25 -35.90
CA LEU A 209 2.76 -25.09 -35.45
C LEU A 209 1.94 -25.63 -36.62
N VAL A 210 1.76 -24.84 -37.69
CA VAL A 210 1.00 -25.25 -38.88
C VAL A 210 1.74 -26.33 -39.67
N LYS A 211 3.07 -26.24 -39.80
CA LYS A 211 3.87 -27.31 -40.43
C LYS A 211 3.85 -28.62 -39.64
N PHE A 212 3.72 -28.55 -38.30
CA PHE A 212 3.60 -29.73 -37.46
C PHE A 212 2.24 -30.44 -37.59
N GLN A 213 1.16 -29.70 -37.83
CA GLN A 213 -0.16 -30.29 -38.03
C GLN A 213 -0.26 -31.09 -39.34
N VAL A 214 0.41 -30.63 -40.40
CA VAL A 214 0.43 -31.33 -41.70
C VAL A 214 1.16 -32.68 -41.60
N ILE A 215 2.29 -32.72 -40.88
CA ILE A 215 3.07 -33.95 -40.70
C ILE A 215 2.32 -34.99 -39.85
N LEU A 216 1.54 -34.56 -38.86
CA LEU A 216 0.71 -35.46 -38.05
C LEU A 216 -0.46 -36.07 -38.83
N MET A 217 -1.03 -35.36 -39.80
CA MET A 217 -2.12 -35.89 -40.65
C MET A 217 -1.65 -36.94 -41.66
N ASP A 218 -0.40 -36.89 -42.10
CA ASP A 218 0.15 -37.87 -43.04
C ASP A 218 0.52 -39.19 -42.35
N ILE A 219 0.91 -39.16 -41.08
CA ILE A 219 1.20 -40.36 -40.27
C ILE A 219 -0.09 -41.16 -40.00
N ASP A 220 -1.20 -40.47 -39.69
CA ASP A 220 -2.53 -41.10 -39.50
C ASP A 220 -3.11 -41.69 -40.80
N LYS A 221 -2.78 -41.11 -41.96
CA LYS A 221 -3.15 -41.65 -43.27
C LYS A 221 -2.36 -42.90 -43.66
N LEU A 222 -1.08 -42.96 -43.31
CA LEU A 222 -0.27 -44.18 -43.51
C LEU A 222 -0.74 -45.31 -42.60
N SER A 223 -1.09 -45.02 -41.35
CA SER A 223 -1.59 -46.03 -40.40
C SER A 223 -2.90 -46.69 -40.85
N ARG A 224 -3.78 -45.97 -41.57
CA ARG A 224 -5.06 -46.52 -42.08
C ARG A 224 -4.92 -47.33 -43.37
N ARG A 225 -3.87 -47.09 -44.18
CA ARG A 225 -3.60 -47.87 -45.40
C ARG A 225 -3.04 -49.26 -45.09
N MET A 226 -2.22 -49.40 -44.04
CA MET A 226 -1.67 -50.70 -43.67
C MET A 226 -2.74 -51.64 -43.11
N THR A 227 -3.75 -51.12 -42.42
CA THR A 227 -4.88 -51.93 -41.91
C THR A 227 -5.87 -52.38 -43.00
N SER A 228 -5.85 -51.77 -44.19
CA SER A 228 -6.75 -52.14 -45.30
C SER A 228 -6.17 -53.20 -46.24
N GLU A 229 -4.84 -53.36 -46.30
CA GLU A 229 -4.21 -54.41 -47.12
C GLU A 229 -4.18 -55.79 -46.43
N GLU A 230 -4.23 -55.85 -45.10
CA GLU A 230 -4.36 -57.12 -44.35
C GLU A 230 -5.77 -57.73 -44.42
N ALA A 231 -6.77 -57.02 -44.94
CA ALA A 231 -8.16 -57.48 -45.00
C ALA A 231 -8.56 -58.10 -46.37
N SER A 232 -7.64 -58.22 -47.34
CA SER A 232 -7.93 -58.76 -48.68
C SER A 232 -6.99 -59.89 -49.15
N LEU A 233 -6.44 -60.67 -48.21
CA LEU A 233 -5.76 -61.96 -48.49
C LEU A 233 -6.33 -63.06 -47.60
#